data_AF-A0A7J2TYY8-F1
#
_entry.id   AF-A0A7J2TYY8-F1
#
_cell.length_a   1.000
_cell.length_b   1.000
_cell.length_c   1.000
_cell.angle_alpha   90.00
_cell.angle_beta   90.00
_cell.angle_gamma   90.00
#
_symmetry.space_group_name_H-M   'P 1'
#
loop_
_entity.id
_entity.type
_entity.pdbx_description
1 polymer ?
#
loop_
_entity_poly.entity_id
_entity_poly.type
_entity_poly.pdbx_seq_one_letter_code
_entity_poly.pdbx_strand_id
1 'polypeptide(L)'
;MKAISEWFWVFAGILAGLLILSLAIFQIYNTNQALNEQKTLEQFMKMKNIINNLCWSFSGSVENYEINIAETVEGIYASEDKYTQYSQDELIEKILEGESSFGNYICIKIKGKRLRCEELECNTIMPFIGALPSKFSLSSLINRLRGKGEVNSFLLKFEKEETVVNITFQYPLSEKK
;
A
#
# COMPACT_ATOMS: atom_id res chain seq x y z
N MET A 1 59.94 -6.90 -1.05
CA MET A 1 58.64 -6.20 -0.92
C MET A 1 57.76 -6.33 -2.19
N LYS A 2 57.71 -7.50 -2.86
CA LYS A 2 56.80 -7.72 -4.01
C LYS A 2 55.44 -8.31 -3.58
N ALA A 3 55.44 -9.17 -2.56
CA ALA A 3 54.22 -9.81 -2.04
C ALA A 3 53.20 -8.83 -1.43
N ILE A 4 53.63 -7.68 -0.90
CA ILE A 4 52.73 -6.65 -0.34
C ILE A 4 51.97 -5.91 -1.46
N SER A 5 52.60 -5.74 -2.63
CA SER A 5 52.01 -5.04 -3.77
C SER A 5 50.89 -5.84 -4.43
N GLU A 6 50.99 -7.17 -4.45
CA GLU A 6 49.97 -8.03 -5.06
C GLU A 6 48.72 -8.13 -4.17
N TRP A 7 48.90 -8.21 -2.85
CA TRP A 7 47.79 -8.22 -1.89
C TRP A 7 46.97 -6.93 -1.88
N PHE A 8 47.60 -5.78 -2.19
CA PHE A 8 46.89 -4.51 -2.31
C PHE A 8 45.83 -4.52 -3.44
N TRP A 9 46.17 -5.10 -4.59
CA TRP A 9 45.22 -5.22 -5.71
C TRP A 9 44.04 -6.15 -5.38
N VAL A 10 44.29 -7.22 -4.63
CA VAL A 10 43.24 -8.11 -4.14
C VAL A 10 42.29 -7.37 -3.20
N PHE A 11 42.82 -6.62 -2.22
CA PHE A 11 42.00 -5.81 -1.32
C PHE A 11 41.21 -4.72 -2.06
N ALA A 12 41.85 -4.02 -2.99
CA ALA A 12 41.21 -2.97 -3.79
C ALA A 12 40.05 -3.55 -4.64
N GLY A 13 40.23 -4.73 -5.23
CA GLY A 13 39.19 -5.44 -5.97
C GLY A 13 37.99 -5.81 -5.10
N ILE A 14 38.23 -6.31 -3.89
CA ILE A 14 37.17 -6.65 -2.93
C ILE A 14 36.38 -5.39 -2.52
N LEU A 15 37.07 -4.30 -2.18
CA LEU A 15 36.45 -3.02 -1.81
C LEU A 15 35.61 -2.44 -2.96
N ALA A 16 36.15 -2.44 -4.18
CA ALA A 16 35.43 -1.97 -5.36
C ALA A 16 34.18 -2.84 -5.63
N GLY A 17 34.30 -4.17 -5.51
CA GLY A 17 33.18 -5.10 -5.66
C GLY A 17 32.06 -4.85 -4.65
N LEU A 18 32.39 -4.64 -3.37
CA LEU A 18 31.42 -4.33 -2.33
C LEU A 18 30.72 -2.99 -2.56
N LEU A 19 31.45 -1.96 -3.02
CA LEU A 19 30.86 -0.67 -3.35
C LEU A 19 29.86 -0.77 -4.51
N ILE A 20 30.23 -1.43 -5.60
CA ILE A 20 29.34 -1.63 -6.76
C ILE A 20 28.11 -2.43 -6.34
N LEU A 21 28.29 -3.49 -5.55
CA LEU A 21 27.18 -4.30 -5.03
C LEU A 21 26.23 -3.46 -4.17
N SER A 22 26.76 -2.61 -3.29
CA SER A 22 25.95 -1.71 -2.46
C SER A 22 25.12 -0.73 -3.30
N LEU A 23 25.71 -0.16 -4.35
CA LEU A 23 25.00 0.75 -5.26
C LEU A 23 23.89 0.02 -6.03
N ALA A 24 24.18 -1.19 -6.53
CA ALA A 24 23.19 -2.00 -7.24
C ALA A 24 22.00 -2.35 -6.33
N ILE A 25 22.26 -2.77 -5.08
CA ILE A 25 21.21 -3.07 -4.09
C ILE A 25 20.36 -1.83 -3.80
N PHE A 26 21.00 -0.67 -3.59
CA PHE A 26 20.29 0.58 -3.34
C PHE A 26 19.37 0.97 -4.51
N GLN A 27 19.86 0.81 -5.75
CA GLN A 27 19.08 1.13 -6.93
C GLN A 27 17.90 0.16 -7.13
N ILE A 28 18.10 -1.14 -6.89
CA ILE A 28 17.03 -2.15 -6.93
C ILE A 28 15.95 -1.80 -5.89
N TYR A 29 16.35 -1.44 -4.67
CA TYR A 29 15.43 -1.09 -3.59
C TYR A 29 14.54 0.10 -3.95
N ASN A 30 15.13 1.20 -4.43
CA ASN A 30 14.37 2.41 -4.80
C ASN A 30 13.45 2.16 -6.00
N THR A 31 13.91 1.35 -6.98
CA THR A 31 13.10 0.99 -8.15
C THR A 31 11.90 0.14 -7.73
N ASN A 32 12.09 -0.83 -6.84
CA ASN A 32 11.01 -1.67 -6.33
C ASN A 32 9.96 -0.87 -5.55
N GLN A 33 10.39 0.10 -4.74
CA GLN A 33 9.44 0.99 -4.05
C GLN A 33 8.59 1.78 -5.04
N ALA A 34 9.23 2.43 -6.02
CA ALA A 34 8.51 3.23 -7.02
C ALA A 34 7.51 2.37 -7.84
N LEU A 35 7.91 1.16 -8.22
CA LEU A 35 7.03 0.21 -8.92
C LEU A 35 5.83 -0.22 -8.06
N ASN A 36 6.05 -0.50 -6.78
CA ASN A 36 4.97 -0.88 -5.88
C ASN A 36 3.98 0.29 -5.67
N GLU A 37 4.48 1.51 -5.51
CA GLU A 37 3.63 2.70 -5.40
C GLU A 37 2.79 2.91 -6.67
N GLN A 38 3.39 2.73 -7.85
CA GLN A 38 2.65 2.83 -9.11
C GLN A 38 1.55 1.76 -9.19
N LYS A 39 1.86 0.51 -8.84
CA LYS A 39 0.87 -0.56 -8.80
C LYS A 39 -0.26 -0.25 -7.84
N THR A 40 0.03 0.25 -6.64
CA THR A 40 -1.02 0.63 -5.67
C THR A 40 -1.88 1.78 -6.21
N LEU A 41 -1.30 2.75 -6.92
CA LEU A 41 -2.08 3.80 -7.59
C LEU A 41 -2.98 3.25 -8.70
N GLU A 42 -2.49 2.32 -9.52
CA GLU A 42 -3.30 1.65 -10.55
C GLU A 42 -4.47 0.87 -9.93
N GLN A 43 -4.21 0.16 -8.83
CA GLN A 43 -5.24 -0.57 -8.08
C GLN A 43 -6.24 0.37 -7.40
N PHE A 44 -5.78 1.51 -6.87
CA PHE A 44 -6.63 2.56 -6.32
C PHE A 44 -7.58 3.12 -7.40
N MET A 45 -7.09 3.39 -8.61
CA MET A 45 -7.94 3.81 -9.72
C MET A 45 -8.92 2.72 -10.16
N LYS A 46 -8.50 1.44 -10.13
CA LYS A 46 -9.39 0.32 -10.39
C LYS A 46 -10.49 0.23 -9.34
N MET A 47 -10.17 0.42 -8.06
CA MET A 47 -11.13 0.44 -6.97
C MET A 47 -12.18 1.55 -7.15
N LYS A 48 -11.76 2.77 -7.51
CA LYS A 48 -12.68 3.85 -7.90
C LYS A 48 -13.66 3.40 -8.99
N ASN A 49 -13.14 2.79 -10.05
CA ASN A 49 -13.97 2.33 -11.17
C ASN A 49 -14.97 1.24 -10.76
N ILE A 50 -14.57 0.32 -9.88
CA ILE A 50 -15.46 -0.70 -9.31
C ILE A 50 -16.60 -0.03 -8.53
N ILE A 51 -16.29 0.92 -7.66
CA ILE A 51 -17.28 1.67 -6.90
C ILE A 51 -18.26 2.38 -7.84
N ASN A 52 -17.75 3.12 -8.82
CA ASN A 52 -18.58 3.83 -9.80
C ASN A 52 -19.47 2.88 -10.63
N ASN A 53 -18.92 1.75 -11.08
CA ASN A 53 -19.72 0.73 -11.77
C ASN A 53 -20.85 0.19 -10.89
N LEU A 54 -20.57 -0.02 -9.59
CA LEU A 54 -21.58 -0.44 -8.62
C LEU A 54 -22.60 0.65 -8.31
N CYS A 55 -22.21 1.94 -8.36
CA CYS A 55 -23.14 3.05 -8.21
C CYS A 55 -24.28 3.00 -9.25
N TRP A 56 -24.00 2.54 -10.49
CA TRP A 56 -25.00 2.36 -11.55
C TRP A 56 -25.67 0.98 -11.56
N SER A 57 -25.20 0.03 -10.75
CA SER A 57 -25.76 -1.31 -10.66
C SER A 57 -27.00 -1.38 -9.77
N PHE A 58 -27.70 -2.52 -9.81
CA PHE A 58 -28.84 -2.77 -8.95
C PHE A 58 -28.41 -2.99 -7.49
N SER A 59 -29.29 -2.65 -6.55
CA SER A 59 -29.07 -2.96 -5.13
C SER A 59 -28.89 -4.48 -4.93
N GLY A 60 -27.95 -4.85 -4.07
CA GLY A 60 -27.56 -6.25 -3.83
C GLY A 60 -26.49 -6.77 -4.79
N SER A 61 -26.02 -5.98 -5.76
CA SER A 61 -24.84 -6.31 -6.55
C SER A 61 -23.59 -6.34 -5.66
N VAL A 62 -22.79 -7.40 -5.81
CA VAL A 62 -21.57 -7.64 -5.02
C VAL A 62 -20.39 -7.88 -5.96
N GLU A 63 -19.25 -7.27 -5.66
CA GLU A 63 -17.97 -7.51 -6.32
C GLU A 63 -16.87 -7.74 -5.28
N ASN A 64 -15.97 -8.70 -5.52
CA ASN A 64 -14.82 -8.95 -4.65
C ASN A 64 -13.55 -8.48 -5.35
N TYR A 65 -12.68 -7.80 -4.62
CA TYR A 65 -11.45 -7.26 -5.17
C TYR A 65 -10.30 -7.37 -4.18
N GLU A 66 -9.16 -7.86 -4.65
CA GLU A 66 -7.92 -7.93 -3.89
C GLU A 66 -7.03 -6.73 -4.22
N ILE A 67 -6.69 -5.94 -3.18
CA ILE A 67 -5.79 -4.80 -3.29
C ILE A 67 -4.46 -5.09 -2.59
N ASN A 68 -3.37 -4.70 -3.25
CA ASN A 68 -1.99 -4.88 -2.84
C ASN A 68 -1.37 -3.49 -2.57
N ILE A 69 -1.25 -3.17 -1.30
CA ILE A 69 -0.86 -1.83 -0.84
C ILE A 69 0.63 -1.82 -0.49
N ALA A 70 1.39 -0.93 -1.13
CA ALA A 70 2.80 -0.72 -0.80
C ALA A 70 2.99 -0.20 0.64
N GLU A 71 4.11 -0.55 1.28
CA GLU A 71 4.47 -0.10 2.64
C GLU A 71 4.44 1.44 2.82
N THR A 72 4.60 2.20 1.74
CA THR A 72 4.62 3.67 1.78
C THR A 72 3.22 4.30 1.77
N VAL A 73 2.16 3.51 1.61
CA VAL A 73 0.78 4.01 1.66
C VAL A 73 0.30 4.05 3.10
N GLU A 74 0.10 5.26 3.60
CA GLU A 74 -0.30 5.53 4.99
C GLU A 74 -1.78 5.23 5.20
N GLY A 75 -2.62 5.49 4.19
CA GLY A 75 -4.05 5.23 4.30
C GLY A 75 -4.83 5.43 3.00
N ILE A 76 -5.93 4.70 2.88
CA ILE A 76 -6.96 4.78 1.86
C ILE A 76 -8.30 4.83 2.60
N TYR A 77 -9.13 5.81 2.29
CA TYR A 77 -10.38 6.08 3.01
C TYR A 77 -11.37 6.85 2.14
N ALA A 78 -12.65 6.84 2.52
CA ALA A 78 -13.68 7.70 1.95
C ALA A 78 -13.81 9.02 2.73
N SER A 79 -14.18 10.09 2.05
CA SER A 79 -14.35 11.42 2.64
C SER A 79 -15.45 12.19 1.92
N GLU A 80 -16.13 13.09 2.64
CA GLU A 80 -17.10 14.04 2.06
C GLU A 80 -16.42 15.22 1.34
N ASP A 81 -15.15 15.49 1.68
CA ASP A 81 -14.35 16.54 1.05
C ASP A 81 -13.00 15.99 0.56
N LYS A 82 -12.57 16.43 -0.63
CA LYS A 82 -11.27 16.13 -1.24
C LYS A 82 -10.08 16.71 -0.48
N TYR A 83 -10.31 17.63 0.45
CA TYR A 83 -9.26 18.25 1.27
C TYR A 83 -9.09 17.62 2.65
N THR A 84 -9.97 16.70 3.06
CA THR A 84 -9.86 16.01 4.35
C THR A 84 -8.59 15.17 4.38
N GLN A 85 -7.66 15.58 5.23
CA GLN A 85 -6.38 14.93 5.40
C GLN A 85 -6.19 14.54 6.86
N TYR A 86 -5.84 13.27 7.07
CA TYR A 86 -5.43 12.75 8.37
C TYR A 86 -3.90 12.75 8.48
N SER A 87 -3.41 12.90 9.70
CA SER A 87 -2.01 12.64 10.05
C SER A 87 -1.71 11.14 10.00
N GLN A 88 -0.43 10.79 9.95
CA GLN A 88 -0.02 9.38 9.92
C GLN A 88 -0.48 8.62 11.19
N ASP A 89 -0.37 9.25 12.35
CA ASP A 89 -0.73 8.62 13.63
C ASP A 89 -2.25 8.37 13.73
N GLU A 90 -3.06 9.34 13.30
CA GLU A 90 -4.52 9.19 13.22
C GLU A 90 -4.93 8.07 12.26
N LEU A 91 -4.28 7.96 11.09
CA LEU A 91 -4.57 6.87 10.15
C LEU A 91 -4.24 5.51 10.76
N ILE A 92 -3.10 5.39 11.46
CA ILE A 92 -2.71 4.16 12.13
C ILE A 92 -3.74 3.76 13.19
N GLU A 93 -4.15 4.70 14.04
CA GLU A 93 -5.17 4.48 15.08
C GLU A 93 -6.48 3.99 14.46
N LYS A 94 -6.99 4.69 13.45
CA LYS A 94 -8.23 4.34 12.75
C LYS A 94 -8.19 2.97 12.08
N ILE A 95 -7.05 2.61 11.47
CA ILE A 95 -6.84 1.28 10.88
C ILE A 95 -6.84 0.20 11.98
N LEU A 96 -6.16 0.43 13.10
CA LEU A 96 -6.07 -0.53 14.21
C LEU A 96 -7.41 -0.73 14.92
N GLU A 97 -8.19 0.34 15.07
CA GLU A 97 -9.53 0.29 15.66
C GLU A 97 -10.59 -0.28 14.69
N GLY A 98 -10.25 -0.45 13.42
CA GLY A 98 -11.16 -0.93 12.39
C GLY A 98 -12.29 0.07 12.11
N GLU A 99 -12.01 1.36 12.27
CA GLU A 99 -12.97 2.42 11.97
C GLU A 99 -13.36 2.40 10.48
N SER A 100 -14.59 2.84 10.21
CA SER A 100 -15.09 3.07 8.86
C SER A 100 -15.16 4.56 8.57
N SER A 101 -14.92 4.87 7.30
CA SER A 101 -14.98 6.20 6.70
C SER A 101 -16.15 6.29 5.74
N PHE A 102 -16.68 7.49 5.54
CA PHE A 102 -17.85 7.74 4.69
C PHE A 102 -17.64 8.97 3.82
N GLY A 103 -18.13 8.90 2.59
CA GLY A 103 -18.32 10.08 1.74
C GLY A 103 -18.36 9.75 0.24
N ASN A 104 -18.30 10.80 -0.58
CA ASN A 104 -18.35 10.74 -2.05
C ASN A 104 -16.99 10.97 -2.72
N TYR A 105 -15.90 11.04 -1.95
CA TYR A 105 -14.54 11.01 -2.45
C TYR A 105 -13.81 9.79 -1.89
N ILE A 106 -12.99 9.15 -2.71
CA ILE A 106 -12.02 8.16 -2.25
C ILE A 106 -10.64 8.77 -2.26
N CYS A 107 -9.93 8.69 -1.14
CA CYS A 107 -8.66 9.36 -0.92
C CYS A 107 -7.55 8.34 -0.64
N ILE A 108 -6.35 8.62 -1.12
CA ILE A 108 -5.11 7.87 -0.83
C ILE A 108 -4.01 8.82 -0.36
N LYS A 109 -3.43 8.48 0.78
CA LYS A 109 -2.28 9.15 1.38
C LYS A 109 -1.04 8.27 1.27
N ILE A 110 -0.04 8.76 0.53
CA ILE A 110 1.27 8.12 0.38
C ILE A 110 2.31 8.98 1.10
N LYS A 111 3.21 8.34 1.83
CA LYS A 111 4.29 8.97 2.60
C LYS A 111 5.11 9.92 1.73
N GLY A 112 5.28 11.15 2.21
CA GLY A 112 6.04 12.19 1.51
C GLY A 112 5.39 12.72 0.22
N LYS A 113 4.16 12.29 -0.11
CA LYS A 113 3.40 12.78 -1.26
C LYS A 113 2.15 13.55 -0.84
N ARG A 114 1.63 14.33 -1.77
CA ARG A 114 0.35 15.03 -1.62
C ARG A 114 -0.80 14.03 -1.60
N LEU A 115 -1.82 14.33 -0.80
CA LEU A 115 -3.08 13.60 -0.81
C LEU A 115 -3.65 13.57 -2.23
N ARG A 116 -4.16 12.41 -2.65
CA ARG A 116 -4.91 12.28 -3.91
C ARG A 116 -6.31 11.80 -3.56
N CYS A 117 -7.32 12.54 -3.99
CA CYS A 117 -8.71 12.18 -3.82
C CYS A 117 -9.41 12.21 -5.17
N GLU A 118 -10.27 11.22 -5.39
CA GLU A 118 -11.03 11.04 -6.60
C GLU A 118 -12.51 11.06 -6.26
N GLU A 119 -13.30 11.80 -7.03
CA GLU A 119 -14.75 11.89 -6.86
C GLU A 119 -15.42 10.58 -7.31
N LEU A 120 -16.42 10.16 -6.53
CA LEU A 120 -17.25 8.99 -6.76
C LEU A 120 -18.64 9.42 -7.21
N GLU A 121 -19.32 8.54 -7.95
CA GLU A 121 -20.67 8.83 -8.47
C GLU A 121 -21.78 8.57 -7.44
N CYS A 122 -21.44 7.98 -6.30
CA CYS A 122 -22.33 7.79 -5.16
C CYS A 122 -21.54 7.76 -3.84
N ASN A 123 -22.26 7.85 -2.73
CA ASN A 123 -21.65 7.76 -1.40
C ASN A 123 -21.10 6.34 -1.17
N THR A 124 -19.99 6.26 -0.45
CA THR A 124 -19.31 5.00 -0.13
C THR A 124 -18.96 4.97 1.35
N ILE A 125 -19.17 3.81 1.98
CA ILE A 125 -18.67 3.49 3.31
C ILE A 125 -17.52 2.50 3.13
N MET A 126 -16.37 2.76 3.72
CA MET A 126 -15.24 1.84 3.66
C MET A 126 -14.38 1.88 4.92
N PRO A 127 -13.80 0.76 5.37
CA PRO A 127 -12.81 0.78 6.44
C PRO A 127 -11.59 1.60 6.02
N PHE A 128 -10.87 2.15 7.00
CA PHE A 128 -9.53 2.68 6.74
C PHE A 128 -8.59 1.53 6.37
N ILE A 129 -7.86 1.66 5.27
CA ILE A 129 -6.92 0.63 4.78
C ILE A 129 -5.55 1.27 4.57
N GLY A 130 -4.48 0.69 5.10
CA GLY A 130 -3.14 1.23 4.91
C GLY A 130 -2.06 0.25 5.34
N ALA A 131 -0.81 0.62 5.07
CA ALA A 131 0.32 -0.13 5.58
C ALA A 131 0.61 0.26 7.03
N LEU A 132 0.48 -0.71 7.93
CA LEU A 132 0.93 -0.54 9.31
C LEU A 132 2.46 -0.59 9.38
N PRO A 133 3.10 0.25 10.21
CA PRO A 133 4.56 0.25 10.35
C PRO A 133 5.11 -1.14 10.71
N SER A 134 6.26 -1.51 10.14
CA SER A 134 6.98 -2.78 10.37
C SER A 134 7.25 -3.14 11.84
N LYS A 135 7.17 -2.18 12.77
CA LYS A 135 7.21 -2.44 14.22
C LYS A 135 6.08 -3.35 14.71
N PHE A 136 5.00 -3.50 13.94
CA PHE A 136 3.82 -4.29 14.31
C PHE A 136 3.78 -5.69 13.66
N SER A 137 4.76 -6.09 12.84
CA SER A 137 4.75 -7.41 12.17
C SER A 137 6.15 -8.01 12.02
N LEU A 138 6.43 -9.16 12.65
CA LEU A 138 7.71 -9.88 12.50
C LEU A 138 8.03 -10.29 11.04
N SER A 139 7.00 -10.44 10.21
CA SER A 139 7.09 -10.81 8.79
C SER A 139 7.71 -9.71 7.91
N SER A 140 7.55 -8.45 8.34
CA SER A 140 8.11 -7.26 7.66
C SER A 140 9.64 -7.33 7.59
N LEU A 141 10.29 -7.60 8.73
CA LEU A 141 11.75 -7.72 8.86
C LEU A 141 12.35 -8.75 7.90
N ILE A 142 11.67 -9.88 7.65
CA ILE A 142 12.14 -10.94 6.75
C ILE A 142 12.01 -10.55 5.28
N ASN A 143 10.91 -9.88 4.89
CA ASN A 143 10.70 -9.41 3.51
C ASN A 143 11.68 -8.28 3.14
N ARG A 144 11.95 -7.38 4.10
CA ARG A 144 12.97 -6.34 3.96
C ARG A 144 14.37 -6.90 3.70
N LEU A 145 14.73 -8.02 4.36
CA LEU A 145 16.00 -8.72 4.13
C LEU A 145 16.07 -9.42 2.75
N ARG A 146 14.93 -9.74 2.15
CA ARG A 146 14.84 -10.39 0.82
C ARG A 146 14.71 -9.41 -0.35
N GLY A 147 14.70 -8.11 -0.10
CA GLY A 147 14.64 -7.08 -1.16
C GLY A 147 13.31 -7.00 -1.91
N LYS A 148 12.29 -7.75 -1.47
CA LYS A 148 10.91 -7.59 -1.92
C LYS A 148 10.31 -6.50 -1.03
N GLY A 149 9.99 -5.34 -1.62
CA GLY A 149 9.27 -4.30 -0.89
C GLY A 149 8.03 -4.89 -0.23
N GLU A 150 7.72 -4.48 0.99
CA GLU A 150 6.57 -5.00 1.71
C GLU A 150 5.27 -4.54 1.03
N VAL A 151 4.38 -5.51 0.82
CA VAL A 151 3.07 -5.29 0.22
C VAL A 151 2.06 -5.97 1.12
N ASN A 152 1.06 -5.22 1.56
CA ASN A 152 -0.06 -5.73 2.35
C ASN A 152 -1.23 -6.01 1.41
N SER A 153 -1.70 -7.26 1.42
CA SER A 153 -2.82 -7.71 0.58
C SER A 153 -4.10 -7.70 1.40
N PHE A 154 -5.15 -7.07 0.87
CA PHE A 154 -6.48 -7.04 1.50
C PHE A 154 -7.51 -7.55 0.50
N LEU A 155 -8.37 -8.47 0.95
CA LEU A 155 -9.52 -8.92 0.19
C LEU A 155 -10.74 -8.11 0.62
N LEU A 156 -11.31 -7.35 -0.31
CA LEU A 156 -12.41 -6.43 -0.07
C LEU A 156 -13.67 -6.93 -0.78
N LYS A 157 -14.80 -6.89 -0.07
CA LYS A 157 -16.13 -7.12 -0.62
C LYS A 157 -16.83 -5.77 -0.78
N PHE A 158 -17.23 -5.45 -2.00
CA PHE A 158 -18.00 -4.27 -2.36
C PHE A 158 -19.46 -4.69 -2.56
N GLU A 159 -20.39 -4.01 -1.91
CA GLU A 159 -21.82 -4.31 -1.97
C GLU A 159 -22.62 -3.03 -2.18
N LYS A 160 -23.53 -3.04 -3.17
CA LYS A 160 -24.42 -1.91 -3.44
C LYS A 160 -25.65 -1.98 -2.53
N GLU A 161 -25.79 -1.04 -1.62
CA GLU A 161 -26.93 -0.87 -0.72
C GLU A 161 -27.71 0.40 -1.11
N GLU A 162 -28.82 0.25 -1.82
CA GLU A 162 -29.66 1.38 -2.28
C GLU A 162 -28.86 2.50 -2.96
N THR A 163 -28.48 3.55 -2.22
CA THR A 163 -27.75 4.72 -2.71
C THR A 163 -26.26 4.72 -2.34
N VAL A 164 -25.80 3.76 -1.53
CA VAL A 164 -24.44 3.69 -0.98
C VAL A 164 -23.72 2.43 -1.46
N VAL A 165 -22.41 2.50 -1.65
CA VAL A 165 -21.55 1.30 -1.80
C VAL A 165 -20.87 1.03 -0.46
N ASN A 166 -21.13 -0.15 0.10
CA ASN A 166 -20.52 -0.60 1.34
C ASN A 166 -19.33 -1.49 1.03
N ILE A 167 -18.16 -1.14 1.56
CA ILE A 167 -16.92 -1.89 1.39
C ILE A 167 -16.55 -2.49 2.73
N THR A 168 -16.30 -3.80 2.75
CA THR A 168 -15.95 -4.54 3.96
C THR A 168 -14.76 -5.46 3.70
N PHE A 169 -14.00 -5.77 4.75
CA PHE A 169 -12.99 -6.82 4.65
C PHE A 169 -13.66 -8.19 4.51
N GLN A 170 -13.29 -8.93 3.47
CA GLN A 170 -13.76 -10.29 3.29
C GLN A 170 -12.86 -11.24 4.08
N TYR A 171 -13.36 -11.72 5.22
CA TYR A 171 -12.73 -12.79 6.00
C TYR A 171 -12.92 -14.15 5.31
N PRO A 172 -11.97 -15.11 5.44
CA PRO A 172 -11.13 -15.31 6.61
C PRO A 172 -9.65 -14.99 6.37
N LEU A 173 -9.05 -14.16 7.23
CA LEU A 173 -7.60 -14.24 7.50
C LEU A 173 -7.36 -15.55 8.24
N SER A 174 -7.39 -16.65 7.50
CA SER A 174 -6.97 -17.96 7.95
C SER A 174 -5.46 -17.90 8.21
N GLU A 175 -5.09 -17.64 9.46
CA GLU A 175 -3.98 -18.36 10.08
C GLU A 175 -4.23 -19.87 9.86
N LYS A 176 -3.71 -20.43 8.79
CA LYS A 176 -3.47 -21.87 8.71
C LYS A 176 -1.97 -22.08 8.70
N LYS A 177 -1.51 -22.32 9.94
CA LYS A 177 -0.35 -23.11 10.39
C LYS A 177 0.70 -23.47 9.35
#